data_AF-A0A1I5LZV9-F1
#
_entry.id   AF-A0A1I5LZV9-F1
#
_cell.length_a   1.000
_cell.length_b   1.000
_cell.length_c   1.000
_cell.angle_alpha   90.00
_cell.angle_beta   90.00
_cell.angle_gamma   90.00
#
_symmetry.space_group_name_H-M   'P 1'
#
loop_
_entity.id
_entity.type
_entity.pdbx_description
1 polymer ?
#
loop_
_entity_poly.entity_id
_entity_poly.type
_entity_poly.pdbx_seq_one_letter_code
_entity_poly.pdbx_strand_id
1 'polypeptide(L)'
;MRASSTVFITGLALAGAVSAARAEDAEILQMPDAAAILDIAKGFGSARMGKDDNGDPMISGRIEGVKYVIYFYGCENHANCKSLQFSTGYTDPLSAEQANAWNKKYRWVKAYSGDGSTFKMDVSFAGGITRANLEEQFSNWEAMAGNIKDFINDQ
;
A
#
# COMPACT_ATOMS: atom_id res chain seq x y z
N MET A 1 17.99 4.85 83.28
CA MET A 1 18.35 3.82 82.29
C MET A 1 18.03 4.34 80.90
N ARG A 2 18.96 4.16 79.96
CA ARG A 2 18.96 4.71 78.59
C ARG A 2 18.05 3.92 77.65
N ALA A 3 17.42 4.59 76.67
CA ALA A 3 17.16 4.07 75.31
C ALA A 3 16.53 5.23 74.49
N SER A 4 17.33 5.98 73.72
CA SER A 4 17.71 5.73 72.32
C SER A 4 16.57 6.02 71.34
N SER A 5 16.59 7.26 70.80
CA SER A 5 15.76 7.71 69.68
C SER A 5 16.23 7.06 68.38
N THR A 6 15.34 6.40 67.64
CA THR A 6 15.62 5.90 66.29
C THR A 6 14.91 6.79 65.28
N VAL A 7 15.71 7.56 64.54
CA VAL A 7 15.27 8.27 63.33
C VAL A 7 15.12 7.23 62.21
N PHE A 8 13.92 7.08 61.66
CA PHE A 8 13.70 6.31 60.44
C PHE A 8 13.77 7.26 59.23
N ILE A 9 14.75 7.01 58.36
CA ILE A 9 14.96 7.72 57.10
C ILE A 9 13.99 7.17 56.06
N THR A 10 13.30 8.11 55.39
CA THR A 10 12.41 7.94 54.26
C THR A 10 13.09 7.25 53.08
N GLY A 11 12.52 6.15 52.59
CA GLY A 11 12.91 5.50 51.33
C GLY A 11 11.73 5.45 50.37
N LEU A 12 11.61 6.43 49.47
CA LEU A 12 10.61 6.43 48.40
C LEU A 12 11.16 5.59 47.23
N ALA A 13 10.73 4.33 47.14
CA ALA A 13 11.06 3.47 46.00
C ALA A 13 10.16 3.81 44.80
N LEU A 14 10.68 4.58 43.84
CA LEU A 14 10.07 4.68 42.51
C LEU A 14 10.28 3.36 41.77
N ALA A 15 9.30 2.47 41.82
CA ALA A 15 9.22 1.33 40.91
C ALA A 15 8.84 1.85 39.51
N GLY A 16 9.84 2.12 38.68
CA GLY A 16 9.63 2.41 37.26
C GLY A 16 9.04 1.19 36.57
N ALA A 17 7.74 1.23 36.27
CA ALA A 17 7.12 0.26 35.38
C ALA A 17 7.67 0.49 33.97
N VAL A 18 8.71 -0.25 33.60
CA VAL A 18 9.14 -0.35 32.21
C VAL A 18 8.03 -1.09 31.48
N SER A 19 7.16 -0.33 30.80
CA SER A 19 6.23 -0.92 29.83
C SER A 19 7.08 -1.49 28.71
N ALA A 20 7.33 -2.80 28.74
CA ALA A 20 7.81 -3.52 27.58
C ALA A 20 6.69 -3.47 26.54
N ALA A 21 6.71 -2.45 25.69
CA ALA A 21 5.94 -2.48 24.45
C ALA A 21 6.39 -3.75 23.72
N ARG A 22 5.49 -4.73 23.62
CA ARG A 22 5.75 -5.88 22.76
C ARG A 22 5.77 -5.32 21.35
N ALA A 23 6.94 -5.37 20.70
CA ALA A 23 6.98 -5.33 19.26
C ALA A 23 6.18 -6.55 18.79
N GLU A 24 5.01 -6.33 18.19
CA GLU A 24 4.37 -7.39 17.43
C GLU A 24 5.32 -7.71 16.27
N ASP A 25 5.74 -8.98 16.16
CA ASP A 25 6.47 -9.44 14.99
C ASP A 25 5.56 -9.25 13.78
N ALA A 26 5.77 -8.16 13.05
CA ALA A 26 4.99 -7.85 11.87
C ALA A 26 5.19 -8.98 10.85
N GLU A 27 4.09 -9.62 10.44
CA GLU A 27 4.12 -10.66 9.42
C GLU A 27 4.77 -10.09 8.15
N ILE A 28 5.87 -10.74 7.71
CA ILE A 28 6.57 -10.39 6.47
C ILE A 28 6.04 -11.31 5.36
N LEU A 29 5.24 -10.73 4.48
CA LEU A 29 4.69 -11.39 3.30
C LEU A 29 5.79 -11.51 2.24
N GLN A 30 6.12 -12.75 1.87
CA GLN A 30 7.16 -13.04 0.88
C GLN A 30 6.63 -13.02 -0.56
N MET A 31 5.32 -13.09 -0.73
CA MET A 31 4.65 -13.09 -2.02
C MET A 31 3.24 -12.48 -1.92
N PRO A 32 2.66 -12.00 -3.03
CA PRO A 32 1.33 -11.45 -3.04
C PRO A 32 0.28 -12.55 -2.84
N ASP A 33 -0.32 -12.62 -1.65
CA ASP A 33 -1.50 -13.46 -1.40
C ASP A 33 -2.77 -12.74 -1.87
N ALA A 34 -3.47 -13.34 -2.84
CA ALA A 34 -4.60 -12.70 -3.49
C ALA A 34 -5.76 -12.41 -2.53
N ALA A 35 -6.00 -13.26 -1.53
CA ALA A 35 -7.06 -13.06 -0.56
C ALA A 35 -6.74 -11.90 0.40
N ALA A 36 -5.51 -11.84 0.90
CA ALA A 36 -5.04 -10.74 1.75
C ALA A 36 -5.04 -9.40 1.02
N ILE A 37 -4.63 -9.38 -0.26
CA ILE A 37 -4.63 -8.15 -1.06
C ILE A 37 -6.06 -7.70 -1.36
N LEU A 38 -6.98 -8.63 -1.63
CA LEU A 38 -8.40 -8.31 -1.80
C LEU A 38 -8.99 -7.72 -0.52
N ASP A 39 -8.65 -8.28 0.64
CA ASP A 39 -9.10 -7.79 1.94
C ASP A 39 -8.63 -6.36 2.19
N ILE A 40 -7.34 -6.07 2.00
CA ILE A 40 -6.80 -4.70 2.09
C ILE A 40 -7.49 -3.78 1.09
N ALA A 41 -7.65 -4.21 -0.18
CA ALA A 41 -8.31 -3.41 -1.21
C ALA A 41 -9.74 -3.01 -0.84
N LYS A 42 -10.48 -3.88 -0.14
CA LYS A 42 -11.83 -3.58 0.36
C LYS A 42 -11.86 -2.52 1.45
N GLY A 43 -10.75 -2.31 2.16
CA GLY A 43 -10.59 -1.23 3.14
C GLY A 43 -10.52 0.17 2.51
N PHE A 44 -10.01 0.27 1.27
CA PHE A 44 -9.87 1.55 0.54
C PHE A 44 -11.03 1.84 -0.41
N GLY A 45 -11.83 0.83 -0.77
CA GLY A 45 -12.96 1.02 -1.67
C GLY A 45 -13.59 -0.28 -2.13
N SER A 46 -14.40 -0.21 -3.19
CA SER A 46 -14.98 -1.43 -3.76
C SER A 46 -13.89 -2.25 -4.43
N ALA A 47 -13.81 -3.54 -4.15
CA ALA A 47 -12.86 -4.46 -4.78
C ALA A 47 -13.47 -5.85 -5.01
N ARG A 48 -13.16 -6.45 -6.15
CA ARG A 48 -13.59 -7.81 -6.54
C ARG A 48 -12.44 -8.61 -7.12
N MET A 49 -12.39 -9.90 -6.77
CA MET A 49 -11.48 -10.86 -7.36
C MET A 49 -11.89 -11.18 -8.80
N GLY A 50 -10.91 -11.49 -9.62
CA GLY A 50 -11.03 -11.94 -10.99
C GLY A 50 -9.74 -12.62 -11.43
N LYS A 51 -9.60 -12.76 -12.75
CA LYS A 51 -8.39 -13.25 -13.39
C LYS A 51 -8.07 -12.39 -14.60
N ASP A 52 -6.79 -12.30 -14.96
CA ASP A 52 -6.37 -11.71 -16.21
C ASP A 52 -6.54 -12.68 -17.39
N ASP A 53 -6.15 -12.26 -18.59
CA ASP A 53 -6.28 -13.04 -19.81
C ASP A 53 -5.38 -14.30 -19.82
N ASN A 54 -4.32 -14.31 -19.00
CA ASN A 54 -3.44 -15.46 -18.83
C ASN A 54 -3.95 -16.42 -17.74
N GLY A 55 -4.97 -16.04 -16.97
CA GLY A 55 -5.53 -16.81 -15.88
C GLY A 55 -4.92 -16.51 -14.51
N ASP A 56 -3.99 -15.55 -14.44
CA ASP A 56 -3.37 -15.11 -13.19
C ASP A 56 -4.37 -14.32 -12.35
N PRO A 57 -4.23 -14.29 -11.01
CA PRO A 57 -5.11 -13.51 -10.15
C PRO A 57 -5.13 -12.03 -10.56
N MET A 58 -6.31 -11.42 -10.47
CA MET A 58 -6.50 -10.00 -10.74
C MET A 58 -7.53 -9.45 -9.77
N ILE A 59 -7.31 -8.25 -9.27
CA ILE A 59 -8.32 -7.52 -8.48
C ILE A 59 -8.75 -6.30 -9.26
N SER A 60 -10.04 -6.01 -9.31
CA SER A 60 -10.54 -4.77 -9.89
C SER A 60 -11.41 -4.04 -8.88
N GLY A 61 -11.41 -2.73 -8.95
CA GLY A 61 -12.06 -1.93 -7.93
C GLY A 61 -12.28 -0.48 -8.29
N ARG A 62 -12.67 0.29 -7.28
CA ARG A 62 -12.79 1.74 -7.34
C ARG A 62 -12.33 2.36 -6.02
N ILE A 63 -11.43 3.33 -6.11
CA ILE A 63 -10.94 4.16 -5.01
C ILE A 63 -11.04 5.61 -5.47
N GLU A 64 -11.52 6.54 -4.63
CA GLU A 64 -11.67 7.96 -4.98
C GLU A 64 -12.50 8.25 -6.25
N GLY A 65 -13.43 7.35 -6.58
CA GLY A 65 -14.19 7.43 -7.82
C GLY A 65 -13.43 6.97 -9.06
N VAL A 66 -12.15 6.60 -8.96
CA VAL A 66 -11.33 6.09 -10.07
C VAL A 66 -11.39 4.57 -10.13
N LYS A 67 -11.77 4.03 -11.29
CA LYS A 67 -11.69 2.58 -11.53
C LYS A 67 -10.22 2.17 -11.60
N TYR A 68 -9.86 1.03 -11.04
CA TYR A 68 -8.51 0.50 -11.15
C TYR A 68 -8.52 -1.03 -11.21
N VAL A 69 -7.36 -1.57 -11.61
CA VAL A 69 -7.05 -2.99 -11.60
C VAL A 69 -5.69 -3.18 -10.90
N ILE A 70 -5.56 -4.23 -10.11
CA ILE A 70 -4.30 -4.76 -9.61
C ILE A 70 -4.02 -6.05 -10.37
N TYR A 71 -2.94 -6.03 -11.14
CA TYR A 71 -2.40 -7.21 -11.79
C TYR A 71 -1.36 -7.88 -10.89
N PHE A 72 -1.34 -9.20 -10.91
CA PHE A 72 -0.34 -10.01 -10.23
C PHE A 72 0.69 -10.45 -11.27
N TYR A 73 1.98 -10.18 -11.01
CA TYR A 73 3.05 -10.43 -11.98
C TYR A 73 4.10 -11.40 -11.45
N GLY A 74 4.79 -12.06 -12.40
CA GLY A 74 5.82 -13.06 -12.09
C GLY A 74 5.27 -14.34 -11.48
N CYS A 75 4.05 -14.73 -11.87
CA CYS A 75 3.39 -15.92 -11.35
C CYS A 75 3.97 -17.20 -11.98
N GLU A 76 4.02 -18.26 -11.18
CA GLU A 76 4.36 -19.62 -11.59
C GLU A 76 3.09 -20.47 -11.51
N ASN A 77 2.62 -20.99 -12.65
CA ASN A 77 1.36 -21.75 -12.75
C ASN A 77 0.16 -21.04 -12.11
N HIS A 78 -0.01 -19.74 -12.38
CA HIS A 78 -1.07 -18.88 -11.83
C HIS A 78 -1.04 -18.71 -10.30
N ALA A 79 0.09 -18.99 -9.66
CA ALA A 79 0.32 -18.85 -8.23
C ALA A 79 1.71 -18.26 -7.95
N ASN A 80 2.06 -18.06 -6.67
CA ASN A 80 3.41 -17.68 -6.22
C ASN A 80 4.02 -16.45 -6.92
N CYS A 81 3.17 -15.48 -7.28
CA CYS A 81 3.55 -14.24 -7.94
C CYS A 81 4.60 -13.44 -7.15
N LYS A 82 5.27 -12.47 -7.77
CA LYS A 82 6.40 -11.74 -7.17
C LYS A 82 6.15 -10.25 -6.99
N SER A 83 5.17 -9.69 -7.69
CA SER A 83 4.86 -8.28 -7.63
C SER A 83 3.41 -8.00 -7.99
N LEU A 84 2.98 -6.78 -7.69
CA LEU A 84 1.70 -6.22 -8.08
C LEU A 84 1.92 -5.02 -8.99
N GLN A 85 0.95 -4.73 -9.85
CA GLN A 85 0.84 -3.46 -10.55
C GLN A 85 -0.57 -2.92 -10.41
N PHE A 86 -0.70 -1.76 -9.78
CA PHE A 86 -1.90 -0.95 -9.84
C PHE A 86 -1.95 -0.27 -11.20
N SER A 87 -3.11 -0.27 -11.83
CA SER A 87 -3.34 0.28 -13.16
C SER A 87 -4.71 0.94 -13.25
N THR A 88 -4.76 2.12 -13.85
CA THR A 88 -5.99 2.71 -14.39
C THR A 88 -5.73 3.21 -15.81
N GLY A 89 -6.78 3.29 -16.61
CA GLY A 89 -6.69 3.75 -17.99
C GLY A 89 -7.94 4.47 -18.46
N TYR A 90 -7.74 5.39 -19.39
CA TYR A 90 -8.76 6.22 -20.02
C TYR A 90 -8.62 6.13 -21.54
N THR A 91 -9.75 6.31 -22.23
CA THR A 91 -9.79 6.31 -23.71
C THR A 91 -9.07 7.51 -24.30
N ASP A 92 -9.13 8.65 -23.62
CA ASP A 92 -8.52 9.88 -24.11
C ASP A 92 -7.00 9.81 -23.93
N PRO A 93 -6.22 10.01 -25.00
CA PRO A 93 -4.78 9.88 -24.96
C PRO A 93 -4.12 11.10 -24.33
N LEU A 94 -3.04 10.86 -23.58
CA LEU A 94 -2.10 11.92 -23.23
C LEU A 94 -1.04 12.04 -24.33
N SER A 95 -0.63 13.26 -24.62
CA SER A 95 0.63 13.49 -25.32
C SER A 95 1.82 13.05 -24.45
N ALA A 96 2.95 12.76 -25.09
CA ALA A 96 4.19 12.45 -24.37
C ALA A 96 4.63 13.60 -23.44
N GLU A 97 4.34 14.85 -23.80
CA GLU A 97 4.65 16.02 -22.98
C GLU A 97 3.78 16.07 -21.71
N GLN A 98 2.47 15.84 -21.84
CA GLN A 98 1.57 15.73 -20.68
C GLN A 98 1.97 14.58 -19.74
N ALA A 99 2.28 13.40 -20.29
CA ALA A 99 2.74 12.26 -19.50
C ALA A 99 4.05 12.56 -18.77
N ASN A 100 5.01 13.20 -19.44
CA ASN A 100 6.27 13.62 -18.82
C ASN A 100 6.07 14.70 -17.74
N ALA A 101 5.18 15.66 -17.96
CA ALA A 101 4.84 16.68 -16.98
C ALA A 101 4.24 16.05 -15.71
N TRP A 102 3.32 15.09 -15.87
CA TRP A 102 2.81 14.28 -14.76
C TRP A 102 3.93 13.55 -14.03
N ASN A 103 4.78 12.81 -14.76
CA ASN A 103 5.86 12.00 -14.19
C ASN A 103 6.93 12.84 -13.48
N LYS A 104 7.10 14.11 -13.87
CA LYS A 104 7.97 15.07 -13.18
C LYS A 104 7.35 15.59 -11.88
N LYS A 105 6.03 15.76 -11.86
CA LYS A 105 5.28 16.30 -10.72
C LYS A 105 5.05 15.26 -9.62
N TYR A 106 4.72 14.03 -9.97
CA TYR A 106 4.33 13.00 -9.02
C TYR A 106 5.29 11.81 -9.02
N ARG A 107 5.62 11.33 -7.82
CA ARG A 107 6.67 10.32 -7.63
C ARG A 107 6.19 8.88 -7.84
N TRP A 108 4.97 8.56 -7.39
CA TRP A 108 4.57 7.17 -7.14
C TRP A 108 3.86 6.49 -8.31
N VAL A 109 3.09 7.25 -9.09
CA VAL A 109 2.35 6.71 -10.24
C VAL A 109 2.87 7.32 -11.53
N LYS A 110 3.23 6.45 -12.49
CA LYS A 110 3.69 6.88 -13.80
C LYS A 110 2.53 6.96 -14.79
N ALA A 111 2.47 8.03 -15.57
CA ALA A 111 1.59 8.18 -16.73
C ALA A 111 2.29 7.73 -18.01
N TYR A 112 1.53 7.10 -18.89
CA TYR A 112 1.97 6.64 -20.20
C TYR A 112 1.02 7.15 -21.29
N SER A 113 1.58 7.72 -22.36
CA SER A 113 0.90 8.08 -23.60
C SER A 113 0.72 6.85 -24.51
N GLY A 114 -0.31 6.86 -25.34
CA GLY A 114 -0.60 5.82 -26.33
C GLY A 114 -1.93 6.11 -27.03
N ASP A 115 -2.63 5.05 -27.46
CA ASP A 115 -3.99 5.18 -28.04
C ASP A 115 -5.02 5.69 -27.01
N GLY A 116 -4.72 5.50 -25.73
CA GLY A 116 -5.36 6.14 -24.60
C GLY A 116 -4.30 6.56 -23.58
N SER A 117 -4.72 6.82 -22.35
CA SER A 117 -3.82 7.13 -21.25
C SER A 117 -3.86 6.07 -20.18
N THR A 118 -2.71 5.72 -19.62
CA THR A 118 -2.64 4.75 -18.52
C THR A 118 -1.73 5.25 -17.40
N PHE A 119 -2.09 4.90 -16.18
CA PHE A 119 -1.39 5.27 -14.97
C PHE A 119 -1.07 4.02 -14.18
N LYS A 120 0.20 3.81 -13.84
CA LYS A 120 0.68 2.56 -13.25
C LYS A 120 1.59 2.79 -12.04
N MET A 121 1.46 1.92 -11.05
CA MET A 121 2.36 1.83 -9.91
C MET A 121 2.65 0.37 -9.57
N ASP A 122 3.93 0.03 -9.52
CA ASP A 122 4.40 -1.33 -9.24
C ASP A 122 4.78 -1.47 -7.76
N VAL A 123 4.45 -2.62 -7.17
CA VAL A 123 4.82 -3.00 -5.80
C VAL A 123 5.58 -4.32 -5.85
N SER A 124 6.84 -4.29 -5.40
CA SER A 124 7.68 -5.48 -5.31
C SER A 124 7.50 -6.17 -3.97
N PHE A 125 7.44 -7.50 -3.97
CA PHE A 125 7.53 -8.32 -2.76
C PHE A 125 8.95 -8.88 -2.55
N ALA A 126 9.92 -8.49 -3.39
CA ALA A 126 11.31 -8.91 -3.24
C ALA A 126 11.89 -8.44 -1.90
N GLY A 127 12.42 -9.38 -1.11
CA GLY A 127 12.91 -9.12 0.25
C GLY A 127 11.80 -9.11 1.33
N GLY A 128 10.55 -9.32 0.93
CA GLY A 128 9.39 -9.32 1.81
C GLY A 128 8.83 -7.93 2.07
N ILE A 129 7.52 -7.88 2.30
CA ILE A 129 6.77 -6.66 2.63
C ILE A 129 5.88 -6.92 3.85
N THR A 130 5.80 -5.98 4.77
CA THR A 130 4.84 -6.09 5.89
C THR A 130 3.45 -5.70 5.42
N ARG A 131 2.40 -6.20 6.10
CA ARG A 131 1.02 -5.76 5.85
C ARG A 131 0.87 -4.24 5.94
N ALA A 132 1.45 -3.62 6.96
CA ALA A 132 1.44 -2.17 7.12
C ALA A 132 2.08 -1.44 5.92
N ASN A 133 3.23 -1.92 5.42
CA ASN A 133 3.84 -1.32 4.23
C ASN A 133 2.98 -1.51 2.98
N LEU A 134 2.30 -2.66 2.84
CA LEU A 134 1.37 -2.89 1.74
C LEU A 134 0.16 -1.95 1.81
N GLU A 135 -0.41 -1.73 3.00
CA GLU A 135 -1.47 -0.73 3.21
C GLU A 135 -1.00 0.69 2.85
N GLU A 136 0.26 1.05 3.14
CA GLU A 136 0.85 2.31 2.67
C GLU A 136 0.94 2.39 1.14
N GLN A 137 1.16 1.26 0.43
CA GLN A 137 1.08 1.26 -1.04
C GLN A 137 -0.34 1.58 -1.52
N PHE A 138 -1.37 1.03 -0.88
CA PHE A 138 -2.76 1.36 -1.21
C PHE A 138 -3.09 2.83 -0.90
N SER A 139 -2.59 3.36 0.22
CA SER A 139 -2.72 4.79 0.58
C SER A 139 -2.05 5.69 -0.47
N ASN A 140 -0.86 5.32 -0.95
CA ASN A 140 -0.21 6.03 -2.06
C ASN A 140 -1.06 5.98 -3.33
N TRP A 141 -1.65 4.83 -3.66
CA TRP A 141 -2.55 4.71 -4.81
C TRP A 141 -3.81 5.56 -4.65
N GLU A 142 -4.43 5.60 -3.47
CA GLU A 142 -5.61 6.41 -3.17
C GLU A 142 -5.34 7.90 -3.37
N ALA A 143 -4.27 8.42 -2.77
CA ALA A 143 -3.87 9.82 -2.93
C ALA A 143 -3.61 10.15 -4.41
N MET A 144 -2.95 9.24 -5.13
CA MET A 144 -2.69 9.41 -6.55
C MET A 144 -3.95 9.27 -7.41
N ALA A 145 -4.92 8.43 -7.04
CA ALA A 145 -6.21 8.32 -7.72
C ALA A 145 -6.97 9.64 -7.69
N GLY A 146 -6.96 10.35 -6.55
CA GLY A 146 -7.47 11.73 -6.47
C GLY A 146 -6.77 12.66 -7.48
N ASN A 147 -5.44 12.67 -7.49
CA ASN A 147 -4.65 13.48 -8.42
C ASN A 147 -4.90 13.13 -9.91
N ILE A 148 -5.09 11.84 -10.23
CA ILE A 148 -5.37 11.37 -11.60
C ILE A 148 -6.74 11.87 -12.03
N LYS A 149 -7.75 11.73 -11.17
CA LYS A 149 -9.12 12.21 -11.42
C LYS A 149 -9.12 13.69 -11.76
N ASP A 150 -8.45 14.51 -10.96
CA ASP A 150 -8.37 15.95 -11.19
C ASP A 150 -7.63 16.26 -12.49
N PHE A 151 -6.48 15.62 -12.71
CA PHE A 151 -5.68 15.83 -13.93
C PHE A 151 -6.43 15.48 -15.22
N ILE A 152 -7.23 14.41 -15.22
CA ILE A 152 -8.02 13.99 -16.37
C ILE A 152 -9.24 14.90 -16.58
N ASN A 153 -9.86 15.41 -15.52
CA ASN A 153 -11.01 16.32 -15.64
C ASN A 153 -10.62 17.74 -16.07
N ASP A 154 -9.38 18.14 -15.82
CA ASP A 154 -8.85 19.47 -16.15
C ASP A 154 -8.24 19.56 -17.58
N GLN A 155 -8.25 18.47 -18.36
CA GLN A 155 -7.87 18.49 -19.79
C GLN A 155 -9.04 18.94 -20.68
#